data_AF-A0AA96JIK7-F1
#
_entry.id   AF-A0AA96JIK7-F1
#
_cell.length_a   1.000
_cell.length_b   1.000
_cell.length_c   1.000
_cell.angle_alpha   90.00
_cell.angle_beta   90.00
_cell.angle_gamma   90.00
#
_symmetry.space_group_name_H-M   'P 1'
#
loop_
_entity.id
_entity.type
_entity.pdbx_description
1 polymer ?
#
loop_
_entity_poly.entity_id
_entity_poly.type
_entity_poly.pdbx_seq_one_letter_code
_entity_poly.pdbx_strand_id
1 'polypeptide(L)'
;MLADLMPSSNAILNSVLVGLTPLALHCLYVARRLRRAAPPTAPELAALTGITSCFTSDNVEELRRCLREDMARVRRVRVVSPDPSALFADTSVIGPVLREAAAQGVAFELVGSERVQSPSDIGLSSRHRVVGSGQLSYPMEWQIVVAGSTVYFGYGSTALQNSNQVFHRAVTSVDSSMPHVRRLADVILATAEEAFSWAHQPEAAAKVFTTSSPGAYRSRIVPAEAGAAVVDRIPKRLSVMFKGEATVRSIAQQRFGDGSPSVAEYVEEHEARRREFFGALARGMRCREIYNQAELISYVTSRRHSRSVLLASGEMRDTVERWRQAIAMYDNYKVAITTDPLPFKYELVDGKLVVMHEAIGVGDLQRLNAIFVQSARIGRDFSADFEIIWERSPPDRRSRAGLLRFIDEELIPLVS
;
A
#
# COMPACT_ATOMS: atom_id res chain seq x y z
N MET A 1 -26.37 18.77 12.79
CA MET A 1 -26.96 17.50 12.31
C MET A 1 -26.74 17.26 10.80
N LEU A 2 -25.68 17.83 10.19
CA LEU A 2 -25.31 17.63 8.77
C LEU A 2 -23.78 17.44 8.59
N ALA A 3 -23.05 17.10 9.66
CA ALA A 3 -21.60 16.91 9.64
C ALA A 3 -21.18 15.42 9.46
N ASP A 4 -22.13 14.49 9.38
CA ASP A 4 -21.90 13.03 9.38
C ASP A 4 -21.91 12.35 8.00
N LEU A 5 -21.84 13.10 6.89
CA LEU A 5 -21.98 12.52 5.53
C LEU A 5 -20.77 12.70 4.61
N MET A 6 -19.63 13.14 5.12
CA MET A 6 -18.37 13.16 4.34
C MET A 6 -17.41 12.12 4.94
N PRO A 7 -17.11 11.01 4.26
CA PRO A 7 -16.04 10.12 4.69
C PRO A 7 -14.76 10.95 4.76
N SER A 8 -14.11 10.99 5.94
CA SER A 8 -12.81 11.66 6.08
C SER A 8 -11.88 11.24 4.94
N SER A 9 -11.11 12.18 4.39
CA SER A 9 -10.13 11.93 3.30
C SER A 9 -9.24 10.71 3.57
N ASN A 10 -8.95 10.42 4.84
CA ASN A 10 -8.23 9.23 5.30
C ASN A 10 -9.01 7.90 5.14
N ALA A 11 -10.33 7.87 5.32
CA ALA A 11 -11.14 6.66 5.13
C ALA A 11 -11.22 6.26 3.65
N ILE A 12 -11.27 7.27 2.77
CA ILE A 12 -11.14 7.12 1.33
C ILE A 12 -9.74 6.59 1.00
N LEU A 13 -8.67 7.27 1.41
CA LEU A 13 -7.29 6.84 1.12
C LEU A 13 -7.00 5.38 1.57
N ASN A 14 -7.41 5.02 2.78
CA ASN A 14 -7.23 3.66 3.29
C ASN A 14 -8.01 2.63 2.46
N SER A 15 -9.24 2.95 2.04
CA SER A 15 -10.08 2.07 1.22
C SER A 15 -9.55 1.90 -0.22
N VAL A 16 -8.91 2.93 -0.75
CA VAL A 16 -8.18 2.92 -2.03
C VAL A 16 -6.95 2.02 -1.94
N LEU A 17 -6.15 2.15 -0.88
CA LEU A 17 -4.95 1.37 -0.63
C LEU A 17 -5.29 -0.10 -0.30
N VAL A 18 -6.41 -0.36 0.38
CA VAL A 18 -6.98 -1.69 0.66
C VAL A 18 -7.29 -2.49 -0.60
N GLY A 19 -7.86 -1.86 -1.64
CA GLY A 19 -8.29 -2.58 -2.85
C GLY A 19 -7.25 -2.65 -3.96
N LEU A 20 -6.35 -1.65 -4.04
CA LEU A 20 -5.46 -1.47 -5.18
C LEU A 20 -4.01 -1.90 -4.92
N THR A 21 -3.53 -1.83 -3.68
CA THR A 21 -2.22 -2.39 -3.31
C THR A 21 -2.14 -3.90 -3.54
N PRO A 22 -3.18 -4.67 -3.20
CA PRO A 22 -3.24 -6.10 -3.49
C PRO A 22 -3.25 -6.42 -5.00
N LEU A 23 -3.77 -5.52 -5.83
CA LEU A 23 -3.70 -5.61 -7.30
C LEU A 23 -2.30 -5.28 -7.83
N ALA A 24 -1.64 -4.24 -7.32
CA ALA A 24 -0.26 -3.91 -7.67
C ALA A 24 0.70 -5.06 -7.30
N LEU A 25 0.47 -5.66 -6.12
CA LEU A 25 1.13 -6.87 -5.64
C LEU A 25 0.89 -8.06 -6.57
N HIS A 26 -0.35 -8.24 -7.04
CA HIS A 26 -0.72 -9.27 -7.99
C HIS A 26 -0.04 -9.07 -9.35
N CYS A 27 -0.03 -7.85 -9.89
CA CYS A 27 0.68 -7.52 -11.14
C CYS A 27 2.17 -7.85 -11.04
N LEU A 28 2.82 -7.45 -9.94
CA LEU A 28 4.22 -7.77 -9.65
C LEU A 28 4.45 -9.29 -9.51
N TYR A 29 3.54 -9.99 -8.83
CA TYR A 29 3.61 -11.43 -8.62
C TYR A 29 3.42 -12.24 -9.92
N VAL A 30 2.40 -11.90 -10.73
CA VAL A 30 2.12 -12.52 -12.03
C VAL A 30 3.28 -12.30 -13.00
N ALA A 31 3.81 -11.07 -13.10
CA ALA A 31 4.97 -10.77 -13.95
C ALA A 31 6.19 -11.66 -13.61
N ARG A 32 6.33 -12.07 -12.35
CA ARG A 32 7.39 -12.97 -11.88
C ARG A 32 7.09 -14.45 -12.09
N ARG A 33 5.83 -14.86 -11.93
CA ARG A 33 5.39 -16.26 -12.10
C ARG A 33 5.26 -16.66 -13.56
N LEU A 34 4.95 -15.75 -14.48
CA LEU A 34 5.00 -16.02 -15.92
C LEU A 34 6.42 -16.40 -16.42
N ARG A 35 7.47 -16.26 -15.59
CA ARG A 35 8.80 -16.86 -15.80
C ARG A 35 8.92 -18.33 -15.35
N ARG A 36 7.94 -18.89 -14.64
CA ARG A 36 7.94 -20.26 -14.06
C ARG A 36 6.62 -20.96 -14.40
N ALA A 37 6.70 -22.00 -15.21
CA ALA A 37 5.66 -22.60 -16.06
C ALA A 37 4.28 -23.06 -15.48
N ALA A 38 3.80 -22.59 -14.32
CA ALA A 38 2.50 -22.99 -13.79
C ALA A 38 1.71 -21.82 -13.17
N PRO A 39 0.42 -21.62 -13.55
CA PRO A 39 -0.46 -20.65 -12.95
C PRO A 39 -0.83 -21.04 -11.50
N PRO A 40 -1.07 -20.06 -10.61
CA PRO A 40 -1.51 -20.32 -9.24
C PRO A 40 -2.95 -20.82 -9.18
N THR A 41 -3.29 -21.51 -8.10
CA THR A 41 -4.66 -21.95 -7.84
C THR A 41 -5.53 -20.81 -7.29
N ALA A 42 -6.84 -20.82 -7.57
CA ALA A 42 -7.77 -19.79 -7.08
C ALA A 42 -7.73 -19.54 -5.55
N PRO A 43 -7.52 -20.55 -4.68
CA PRO A 43 -7.38 -20.34 -3.24
C PRO A 43 -6.12 -19.58 -2.82
N GLU A 44 -4.99 -19.81 -3.50
CA GLU A 44 -3.72 -19.11 -3.22
C GLU A 44 -3.83 -17.62 -3.56
N LEU A 45 -4.63 -17.28 -4.58
CA LEU A 45 -4.90 -15.91 -5.02
C LEU A 45 -5.82 -15.17 -4.06
N ALA A 46 -6.94 -15.78 -3.65
CA ALA A 46 -7.92 -15.15 -2.77
C ALA A 46 -7.34 -14.72 -1.41
N ALA A 47 -6.33 -15.45 -0.91
CA ALA A 47 -5.69 -15.18 0.38
C ALA A 47 -4.70 -13.99 0.36
N LEU A 48 -4.24 -13.53 -0.82
CA LEU A 48 -3.11 -12.59 -0.94
C LEU A 48 -3.51 -11.19 -1.44
N THR A 49 -4.61 -11.04 -2.17
CA THR A 49 -4.72 -9.95 -3.16
C THR A 49 -6.07 -9.19 -3.19
N GLY A 50 -7.02 -9.43 -2.27
CA GLY A 50 -8.34 -8.76 -2.35
C GLY A 50 -9.10 -9.03 -3.67
N ILE A 51 -8.63 -10.01 -4.45
CA ILE A 51 -9.26 -10.49 -5.68
C ILE A 51 -10.52 -11.24 -5.26
N THR A 52 -11.66 -10.75 -5.73
CA THR A 52 -12.98 -11.32 -5.44
C THR A 52 -13.34 -12.42 -6.44
N SER A 53 -12.73 -12.42 -7.62
CA SER A 53 -13.00 -13.42 -8.66
C SER A 53 -11.79 -13.60 -9.60
N CYS A 54 -11.56 -14.84 -10.03
CA CYS A 54 -10.59 -15.19 -11.05
C CYS A 54 -11.32 -15.84 -12.23
N PHE A 55 -11.00 -15.41 -13.43
CA PHE A 55 -11.59 -15.89 -14.67
C PHE A 55 -10.51 -16.39 -15.61
N THR A 56 -10.78 -17.51 -16.26
CA THR A 56 -9.93 -18.21 -17.22
C THR A 56 -10.75 -18.46 -18.48
N SER A 57 -10.19 -19.18 -19.46
CA SER A 57 -10.90 -19.62 -20.66
C SER A 57 -12.17 -20.42 -20.35
N ASP A 58 -12.22 -21.12 -19.21
CA ASP A 58 -13.34 -21.99 -18.83
C ASP A 58 -14.57 -21.23 -18.28
N ASN A 59 -14.44 -19.95 -17.89
CA ASN A 59 -15.54 -19.16 -17.32
C ASN A 59 -15.62 -17.73 -17.87
N VAL A 60 -15.31 -17.58 -19.17
CA VAL A 60 -15.40 -16.30 -19.90
C VAL A 60 -16.79 -15.64 -19.83
N GLU A 61 -17.87 -16.42 -19.88
CA GLU A 61 -19.22 -15.85 -19.80
C GLU A 61 -19.53 -15.27 -18.43
N GLU A 62 -18.95 -15.83 -17.36
CA GLU A 62 -19.07 -15.26 -16.02
C GLU A 62 -18.29 -13.94 -15.91
N LEU A 63 -17.08 -13.88 -16.48
CA LEU A 63 -16.33 -12.63 -16.61
C LEU A 63 -17.15 -11.55 -17.33
N ARG A 64 -17.72 -11.89 -18.49
CA ARG A 64 -18.52 -10.96 -19.30
C ARG A 64 -19.75 -10.49 -18.54
N ARG A 65 -20.44 -11.38 -17.83
CA ARG A 65 -21.59 -11.04 -16.98
C ARG A 65 -21.19 -10.05 -15.88
N CYS A 66 -20.15 -10.36 -15.09
CA CYS A 66 -19.66 -9.47 -14.04
C CYS A 66 -19.23 -8.11 -14.58
N LEU A 67 -18.53 -8.10 -15.72
CA LEU A 67 -18.10 -6.86 -16.36
C LEU A 67 -19.30 -6.02 -16.81
N ARG A 68 -20.33 -6.61 -17.43
CA ARG A 68 -21.57 -5.88 -17.79
C ARG A 68 -22.24 -5.27 -16.57
N GLU A 69 -22.37 -6.05 -15.49
CA GLU A 69 -23.00 -5.59 -14.24
C GLU A 69 -22.25 -4.40 -13.63
N ASP A 70 -20.92 -4.43 -13.64
CA ASP A 70 -20.09 -3.33 -13.13
C ASP A 70 -20.14 -2.10 -14.06
N MET A 71 -20.10 -2.32 -15.38
CA MET A 71 -20.18 -1.24 -16.38
C MET A 71 -21.51 -0.49 -16.35
N ALA A 72 -22.61 -1.20 -16.11
CA ALA A 72 -23.95 -0.60 -15.99
C ALA A 72 -24.07 0.36 -14.80
N ARG A 73 -23.17 0.27 -13.82
CA ARG A 73 -23.19 1.11 -12.60
C ARG A 73 -22.35 2.37 -12.71
N VAL A 74 -21.61 2.55 -13.81
CA VAL A 74 -20.62 3.62 -13.93
C VAL A 74 -20.85 4.47 -15.17
N ARG A 75 -20.45 5.74 -15.10
CA ARG A 75 -20.52 6.66 -16.25
C ARG A 75 -19.18 6.84 -16.96
N ARG A 76 -18.09 6.47 -16.29
CA ARG A 76 -16.72 6.59 -16.78
C ARG A 76 -15.92 5.35 -16.44
N VAL A 77 -15.08 4.93 -17.38
CA VAL A 77 -14.21 3.77 -17.26
C VAL A 77 -12.84 4.16 -17.77
N ARG A 78 -11.80 3.73 -17.07
CA ARG A 78 -10.42 3.84 -17.55
C ARG A 78 -9.93 2.48 -17.99
N VAL A 79 -9.35 2.41 -19.17
CA VAL A 79 -8.77 1.19 -19.72
C VAL A 79 -7.32 1.46 -20.05
N VAL A 80 -6.46 0.53 -19.66
CA VAL A 80 -5.05 0.56 -20.01
C VAL A 80 -4.68 -0.73 -20.70
N SER A 81 -4.19 -0.62 -21.92
CA SER A 81 -3.80 -1.74 -22.76
C SER A 81 -2.62 -1.34 -23.64
N PRO A 82 -1.57 -2.17 -23.78
CA PRO A 82 -0.53 -1.98 -24.77
C PRO A 82 -1.09 -1.85 -26.19
N ASP A 83 -2.15 -2.62 -26.49
CA ASP A 83 -2.86 -2.57 -27.77
C ASP A 83 -4.37 -2.37 -27.51
N PRO A 84 -4.84 -1.11 -27.46
CA PRO A 84 -6.28 -0.83 -27.33
C PRO A 84 -7.08 -1.33 -28.54
N SER A 85 -6.48 -1.40 -29.74
CA SER A 85 -7.15 -1.90 -30.93
C SER A 85 -7.46 -3.39 -30.82
N ALA A 86 -6.50 -4.18 -30.35
CA ALA A 86 -6.72 -5.60 -30.08
C ALA A 86 -7.78 -5.81 -28.98
N LEU A 87 -7.75 -4.98 -27.93
CA LEU A 87 -8.70 -5.07 -26.82
C LEU A 87 -10.14 -4.79 -27.26
N PHE A 88 -10.34 -3.83 -28.16
CA PHE A 88 -11.65 -3.45 -28.69
C PHE A 88 -12.03 -4.22 -29.98
N ALA A 89 -11.28 -5.26 -30.37
CA ALA A 89 -11.66 -6.15 -31.46
C ALA A 89 -12.80 -7.11 -31.08
N ASP A 90 -13.48 -7.70 -32.06
CA ASP A 90 -14.51 -8.75 -31.82
C ASP A 90 -13.91 -10.03 -31.24
N THR A 91 -12.64 -10.29 -31.51
CA THR A 91 -11.87 -11.43 -31.02
C THR A 91 -11.44 -11.31 -29.57
N SER A 92 -11.58 -10.13 -28.97
CA SER A 92 -11.25 -9.91 -27.56
C SER A 92 -12.28 -10.55 -26.63
N VAL A 93 -11.80 -11.16 -25.55
CA VAL A 93 -12.65 -11.78 -24.52
C VAL A 93 -13.61 -10.75 -23.92
N ILE A 94 -13.14 -9.53 -23.68
CA ILE A 94 -13.94 -8.46 -23.04
C ILE A 94 -14.35 -7.32 -23.99
N GLY A 95 -13.76 -7.24 -25.19
CA GLY A 95 -14.04 -6.20 -26.18
C GLY A 95 -15.52 -5.99 -26.49
N PRO A 96 -16.32 -7.04 -26.74
CA PRO A 96 -17.76 -6.90 -26.96
C PRO A 96 -18.49 -6.19 -25.81
N VAL A 97 -18.13 -6.49 -24.56
CA VAL A 97 -18.73 -5.84 -23.38
C VAL A 97 -18.33 -4.37 -23.29
N LEU A 98 -17.07 -4.04 -23.61
CA LEU A 98 -16.61 -2.65 -23.61
C LEU A 98 -17.31 -1.82 -24.70
N ARG A 99 -17.52 -2.38 -25.90
CA ARG A 99 -18.28 -1.73 -26.99
C ARG A 99 -19.75 -1.57 -26.64
N GLU A 100 -20.36 -2.59 -26.03
CA GLU A 100 -21.75 -2.52 -25.53
C GLU A 100 -21.90 -1.38 -24.50
N ALA A 101 -21.04 -1.34 -23.49
CA ALA A 101 -21.03 -0.27 -22.49
C ALA A 101 -20.77 1.11 -23.12
N ALA A 102 -19.85 1.18 -24.08
CA ALA A 102 -19.61 2.39 -24.85
C ALA A 102 -20.89 2.82 -25.57
N ALA A 103 -21.61 1.94 -26.27
CA ALA A 103 -22.87 2.27 -26.93
C ALA A 103 -23.94 2.77 -25.95
N GLN A 104 -24.00 2.19 -24.75
CA GLN A 104 -24.92 2.57 -23.66
C GLN A 104 -24.59 3.89 -22.97
N GLY A 105 -23.51 4.58 -23.36
CA GLY A 105 -23.20 5.92 -22.89
C GLY A 105 -22.05 6.02 -21.91
N VAL A 106 -21.36 4.92 -21.59
CA VAL A 106 -20.18 4.94 -20.73
C VAL A 106 -19.02 5.62 -21.46
N ALA A 107 -18.42 6.63 -20.84
CA ALA A 107 -17.26 7.32 -21.40
C ALA A 107 -15.97 6.59 -21.03
N PHE A 108 -15.07 6.42 -22.00
CA PHE A 108 -13.80 5.72 -21.80
C PHE A 108 -12.62 6.68 -21.84
N GLU A 109 -11.70 6.51 -20.89
CA GLU A 109 -10.35 7.06 -20.93
C GLU A 109 -9.38 5.91 -21.21
N LEU A 110 -8.74 5.94 -22.37
CA LEU A 110 -7.88 4.87 -22.87
C LEU A 110 -6.43 5.30 -22.76
N VAL A 111 -5.61 4.46 -22.15
CA VAL A 111 -4.16 4.63 -22.09
C VAL A 111 -3.53 3.45 -22.84
N GLY A 112 -2.71 3.74 -23.84
CA GLY A 112 -2.15 2.68 -24.67
C GLY A 112 -1.09 3.17 -25.65
N SER A 113 -0.61 2.25 -26.50
CA SER A 113 0.46 2.56 -27.47
C SER A 113 0.07 3.68 -28.43
N GLU A 114 1.08 4.37 -28.96
CA GLU A 114 0.95 5.49 -29.91
C GLU A 114 0.24 5.16 -31.23
N ARG A 115 -0.08 3.87 -31.47
CA ARG A 115 -0.83 3.41 -32.65
C ARG A 115 -2.28 3.87 -32.65
N VAL A 116 -2.85 4.12 -31.47
CA VAL A 116 -4.21 4.66 -31.33
C VAL A 116 -4.07 6.15 -31.00
N GLN A 117 -4.38 7.00 -31.97
CA GLN A 117 -4.28 8.46 -31.83
C GLN A 117 -5.65 9.08 -31.60
N SER A 118 -6.72 8.37 -31.96
CA SER A 118 -8.09 8.82 -31.82
C SER A 118 -9.02 7.69 -31.35
N PRO A 119 -10.12 7.99 -30.66
CA PRO A 119 -11.14 6.99 -30.33
C PRO A 119 -11.74 6.30 -31.57
N SER A 120 -11.80 6.99 -32.71
CA SER A 120 -12.32 6.44 -33.96
C SER A 120 -11.47 5.30 -34.51
N ASP A 121 -10.16 5.26 -34.20
CA ASP A 121 -9.24 4.21 -34.68
C ASP A 121 -9.64 2.81 -34.16
N ILE A 122 -10.48 2.77 -33.13
CA ILE A 122 -10.98 1.56 -32.46
C ILE A 122 -12.52 1.51 -32.42
N GLY A 123 -13.18 2.29 -33.28
CA GLY A 123 -14.64 2.29 -33.42
C GLY A 123 -15.41 2.96 -32.28
N LEU A 124 -14.77 3.84 -31.50
CA LEU A 124 -15.43 4.66 -30.47
C LEU A 124 -15.71 6.08 -30.97
N SER A 125 -16.71 6.74 -30.39
CA SER A 125 -17.06 8.13 -30.72
C SER A 125 -16.13 9.16 -30.08
N SER A 126 -16.26 10.44 -30.45
CA SER A 126 -15.40 11.52 -29.94
C SER A 126 -15.58 11.87 -28.46
N ARG A 127 -16.60 11.31 -27.78
CA ARG A 127 -16.79 11.50 -26.32
C ARG A 127 -15.78 10.74 -25.47
N HIS A 128 -15.08 9.78 -26.06
CA HIS A 128 -14.04 8.99 -25.41
C HIS A 128 -12.70 9.72 -25.55
N ARG A 129 -11.77 9.48 -24.63
CA ARG A 129 -10.46 10.13 -24.62
C ARG A 129 -9.37 9.08 -24.76
N VAL A 130 -8.44 9.31 -25.69
CA VAL A 130 -7.18 8.56 -25.76
C VAL A 130 -6.08 9.42 -25.16
N VAL A 131 -5.31 8.83 -24.25
CA VAL A 131 -4.14 9.41 -23.61
C VAL A 131 -2.97 8.56 -24.08
N GLY A 132 -2.23 9.06 -25.07
CA GLY A 132 -1.05 8.37 -25.56
C GLY A 132 -0.04 8.19 -24.43
N SER A 133 0.32 6.94 -24.16
CA SER A 133 1.49 6.59 -23.35
C SER A 133 2.58 6.17 -24.32
N GLY A 134 3.78 6.76 -24.24
CA GLY A 134 4.89 6.40 -25.12
C GLY A 134 5.14 4.89 -25.20
N GLN A 135 5.77 4.43 -26.29
CA GLN A 135 6.01 3.01 -26.66
C GLN A 135 5.78 1.96 -25.56
N LEU A 136 4.53 1.51 -25.40
CA LEU A 136 4.19 0.29 -24.67
C LEU A 136 4.38 -0.91 -25.62
N SER A 137 5.63 -1.32 -25.87
CA SER A 137 5.94 -2.53 -26.65
C SER A 137 6.29 -3.69 -25.72
N TYR A 138 5.39 -4.67 -25.59
CA TYR A 138 5.61 -5.82 -24.71
C TYR A 138 5.30 -7.16 -25.40
N PRO A 139 6.05 -8.23 -25.09
CA PRO A 139 5.87 -9.56 -25.68
C PRO A 139 4.66 -10.32 -25.13
N MET A 140 3.99 -9.82 -24.09
CA MET A 140 2.74 -10.37 -23.54
C MET A 140 1.68 -9.27 -23.47
N GLU A 141 0.44 -9.64 -23.78
CA GLU A 141 -0.69 -8.73 -23.68
C GLU A 141 -1.24 -8.75 -22.25
N TRP A 142 -1.29 -7.56 -21.65
CA TRP A 142 -1.90 -7.32 -20.35
C TRP A 142 -2.88 -6.15 -20.47
N GLN A 143 -3.90 -6.15 -19.63
CA GLN A 143 -4.94 -5.13 -19.68
C GLN A 143 -5.50 -4.83 -18.30
N ILE A 144 -5.71 -3.55 -18.02
CA ILE A 144 -6.33 -3.08 -16.79
C ILE A 144 -7.61 -2.33 -17.17
N VAL A 145 -8.73 -2.73 -16.56
CA VAL A 145 -10.02 -2.03 -16.71
C VAL A 145 -10.49 -1.58 -15.35
N VAL A 146 -10.63 -0.27 -15.16
CA VAL A 146 -11.11 0.36 -13.93
C VAL A 146 -12.52 0.90 -14.17
N ALA A 147 -13.50 0.29 -13.53
CA ALA A 147 -14.92 0.64 -13.61
C ALA A 147 -15.45 0.98 -12.22
N GLY A 148 -15.52 2.27 -11.89
CA GLY A 148 -16.04 2.71 -10.59
C GLY A 148 -15.14 2.24 -9.47
N SER A 149 -15.62 1.36 -8.61
CA SER A 149 -14.82 0.78 -7.53
C SER A 149 -14.24 -0.59 -7.88
N THR A 150 -14.48 -1.12 -9.08
CA THR A 150 -13.98 -2.42 -9.51
C THR A 150 -12.79 -2.28 -10.46
N VAL A 151 -11.77 -3.11 -10.27
CA VAL A 151 -10.64 -3.23 -11.20
C VAL A 151 -10.52 -4.66 -11.71
N TYR A 152 -10.36 -4.76 -13.02
CA TYR A 152 -10.03 -5.99 -13.71
C TYR A 152 -8.58 -5.92 -14.19
N PHE A 153 -7.82 -6.99 -13.95
CA PHE A 153 -6.48 -7.18 -14.50
C PHE A 153 -6.46 -8.47 -15.30
N GLY A 154 -6.28 -8.34 -16.61
CA GLY A 154 -6.12 -9.44 -17.55
C GLY A 154 -4.67 -9.58 -18.00
N TYR A 155 -4.21 -10.82 -18.19
CA TYR A 155 -2.93 -11.11 -18.83
C TYR A 155 -2.99 -12.41 -19.64
N GLY A 156 -2.23 -12.48 -20.73
CA GLY A 156 -2.12 -13.66 -21.59
C GLY A 156 -1.35 -13.40 -22.89
N SER A 157 -1.20 -14.42 -23.73
CA SER A 157 -0.60 -14.28 -25.07
C SER A 157 -1.69 -14.29 -26.13
N THR A 158 -1.69 -13.30 -27.03
CA THR A 158 -2.51 -13.28 -28.25
C THR A 158 -1.93 -14.04 -29.42
N ALA A 159 -0.69 -14.55 -29.30
CA ALA A 159 -0.13 -15.44 -30.31
C ALA A 159 -0.95 -16.74 -30.45
N LEU A 160 -1.82 -17.03 -29.48
CA LEU A 160 -2.83 -18.09 -29.57
C LEU A 160 -4.21 -17.48 -29.36
N GLN A 161 -4.99 -17.43 -30.43
CA GLN A 161 -6.41 -17.11 -30.39
C GLN A 161 -7.09 -17.84 -29.19
N ASN A 162 -7.72 -17.04 -28.32
CA ASN A 162 -8.71 -17.43 -27.31
C ASN A 162 -8.35 -18.35 -26.12
N SER A 163 -7.15 -18.92 -25.97
CA SER A 163 -7.00 -20.06 -25.03
C SER A 163 -6.42 -19.76 -23.64
N ASN A 164 -5.66 -18.66 -23.43
CA ASN A 164 -4.87 -18.51 -22.19
C ASN A 164 -4.94 -17.12 -21.51
N GLN A 165 -6.01 -16.33 -21.72
CA GLN A 165 -6.18 -15.09 -20.97
C GLN A 165 -6.78 -15.37 -19.59
N VAL A 166 -6.12 -14.87 -18.55
CA VAL A 166 -6.61 -14.94 -17.16
C VAL A 166 -6.95 -13.53 -16.71
N PHE A 167 -8.17 -13.33 -16.20
CA PHE A 167 -8.63 -12.08 -15.62
C PHE A 167 -8.84 -12.21 -14.13
N HIS A 168 -8.45 -11.18 -13.39
CA HIS A 168 -8.67 -11.07 -11.97
C HIS A 168 -9.50 -9.84 -11.70
N ARG A 169 -10.57 -9.99 -10.92
CA ARG A 169 -11.45 -8.90 -10.51
C ARG A 169 -11.21 -8.60 -9.04
N ALA A 170 -10.91 -7.35 -8.75
CA ALA A 170 -10.81 -6.80 -7.40
C ALA A 170 -11.89 -5.72 -7.22
N VAL A 171 -12.63 -5.78 -6.11
CA VAL A 171 -13.62 -4.76 -5.76
C VAL A 171 -13.07 -3.94 -4.61
N THR A 172 -12.90 -2.65 -4.86
CA THR A 172 -12.47 -1.66 -3.86
C THR A 172 -13.70 -0.99 -3.26
N SER A 173 -13.56 -0.42 -2.06
CA SER A 173 -14.62 0.36 -1.42
C SER A 173 -14.63 1.84 -1.83
N VAL A 174 -13.89 2.24 -2.87
CA VAL A 174 -13.75 3.65 -3.28
C VAL A 174 -14.01 3.85 -4.76
N ASP A 175 -14.73 4.93 -5.06
CA ASP A 175 -15.02 5.37 -6.41
C ASP A 175 -13.78 5.95 -7.12
N SER A 176 -13.43 5.40 -8.28
CA SER A 176 -12.35 5.85 -9.17
C SER A 176 -12.49 7.25 -9.74
N SER A 177 -13.65 7.90 -9.58
CA SER A 177 -13.83 9.31 -9.93
C SER A 177 -12.99 10.28 -9.08
N MET A 178 -12.42 9.81 -7.97
CA MET A 178 -11.64 10.63 -7.04
C MET A 178 -10.19 10.89 -7.52
N PRO A 179 -9.68 12.14 -7.47
CA PRO A 179 -8.34 12.52 -7.97
C PRO A 179 -7.17 11.72 -7.38
N HIS A 180 -7.27 11.29 -6.12
CA HIS A 180 -6.23 10.50 -5.44
C HIS A 180 -6.23 9.02 -5.87
N VAL A 181 -7.39 8.48 -6.26
CA VAL A 181 -7.50 7.14 -6.89
C VAL A 181 -6.90 7.17 -8.28
N ARG A 182 -7.11 8.27 -9.01
CA ARG A 182 -6.49 8.50 -10.31
C ARG A 182 -4.96 8.48 -10.22
N ARG A 183 -4.37 9.20 -9.25
CA ARG A 183 -2.92 9.16 -8.98
C ARG A 183 -2.44 7.78 -8.54
N LEU A 184 -3.20 7.05 -7.73
CA LEU A 184 -2.79 5.69 -7.34
C LEU A 184 -2.90 4.71 -8.52
N ALA A 185 -3.93 4.83 -9.36
CA ALA A 185 -4.01 4.10 -10.62
C ALA A 185 -2.81 4.46 -11.51
N ASP A 186 -2.43 5.74 -11.61
CA ASP A 186 -1.22 6.17 -12.32
C ASP A 186 0.05 5.56 -11.71
N VAL A 187 0.15 5.42 -10.38
CA VAL A 187 1.27 4.75 -9.70
C VAL A 187 1.26 3.24 -9.95
N ILE A 188 0.09 2.60 -9.98
CA ILE A 188 -0.05 1.16 -10.28
C ILE A 188 0.26 0.88 -11.74
N LEU A 189 -0.14 1.80 -12.62
CA LEU A 189 0.20 1.79 -14.03
C LEU A 189 1.69 2.01 -14.22
N ALA A 190 2.29 3.01 -13.58
CA ALA A 190 3.73 3.20 -13.56
C ALA A 190 4.44 1.95 -13.01
N THR A 191 3.94 1.33 -11.93
CA THR A 191 4.54 0.12 -11.34
C THR A 191 4.36 -1.10 -12.25
N ALA A 192 3.24 -1.23 -12.95
CA ALA A 192 2.99 -2.32 -13.90
C ALA A 192 3.85 -2.12 -15.15
N GLU A 193 3.83 -0.92 -15.75
CA GLU A 193 4.70 -0.50 -16.85
C GLU A 193 6.17 -0.72 -16.50
N GLU A 194 6.59 -0.35 -15.29
CA GLU A 194 7.94 -0.56 -14.80
C GLU A 194 8.25 -2.07 -14.61
N ALA A 195 7.35 -2.83 -13.99
CA ALA A 195 7.47 -4.28 -13.81
C ALA A 195 7.52 -5.06 -15.14
N PHE A 196 6.85 -4.56 -16.19
CA PHE A 196 6.90 -5.12 -17.54
C PHE A 196 8.14 -4.63 -18.32
N SER A 197 8.61 -3.40 -18.08
CA SER A 197 9.91 -2.90 -18.60
C SER A 197 11.11 -3.67 -18.04
N TRP A 198 11.00 -4.23 -16.83
CA TRP A 198 11.99 -5.12 -16.20
C TRP A 198 12.20 -6.45 -16.94
N ALA A 199 11.42 -6.73 -18.00
CA ALA A 199 11.68 -7.85 -18.91
C ALA A 199 13.02 -7.71 -19.67
N HIS A 200 13.59 -6.51 -19.74
CA HIS A 200 14.81 -6.23 -20.52
C HIS A 200 16.03 -5.80 -19.68
N GLN A 201 15.90 -5.71 -18.34
CA GLN A 201 17.04 -5.43 -17.44
C GLN A 201 17.04 -6.40 -16.24
N PRO A 202 18.01 -7.35 -16.16
CA PRO A 202 18.02 -8.42 -15.15
C PRO A 202 18.48 -8.00 -13.75
N GLU A 203 18.67 -6.71 -13.48
CA GLU A 203 19.04 -6.23 -12.14
C GLU A 203 17.82 -6.27 -11.18
N ALA A 204 17.61 -7.47 -10.63
CA ALA A 204 16.88 -7.83 -9.42
C ALA A 204 15.47 -7.23 -9.24
N ALA A 205 14.47 -7.86 -9.88
CA ALA A 205 13.04 -7.60 -9.64
C ALA A 205 12.68 -7.49 -8.14
N ALA A 206 11.92 -6.46 -7.76
CA ALA A 206 11.54 -6.14 -6.38
C ALA A 206 10.73 -7.24 -5.68
N LYS A 207 11.23 -7.84 -4.59
CA LYS A 207 10.51 -8.90 -3.85
C LYS A 207 9.46 -8.35 -2.92
N VAL A 208 8.19 -8.69 -3.17
CA VAL A 208 7.09 -8.24 -2.32
C VAL A 208 6.44 -9.37 -1.55
N PHE A 209 6.15 -9.11 -0.27
CA PHE A 209 5.54 -10.05 0.67
C PHE A 209 4.49 -9.33 1.50
N THR A 210 3.45 -10.05 1.91
CA THR A 210 2.44 -9.56 2.85
C THR A 210 2.50 -10.37 4.14
N THR A 211 2.06 -9.77 5.24
CA THR A 211 1.94 -10.45 6.53
C THR A 211 0.58 -10.19 7.14
N SER A 212 -0.15 -11.25 7.46
CA SER A 212 -1.51 -11.22 8.04
C SER A 212 -1.54 -11.60 9.52
N SER A 213 -0.44 -12.05 10.11
CA SER A 213 -0.34 -12.39 11.55
C SER A 213 0.86 -11.73 12.24
N PRO A 214 0.81 -11.53 13.57
CA PRO A 214 1.95 -11.05 14.37
C PRO A 214 3.19 -11.93 14.19
N GLY A 215 3.05 -13.26 14.27
CA GLY A 215 4.16 -14.19 14.08
C GLY A 215 4.81 -14.09 12.68
N ALA A 216 4.01 -13.99 11.62
CA ALA A 216 4.52 -13.82 10.25
C ALA A 216 5.26 -12.48 10.08
N TYR A 217 4.74 -11.41 10.67
CA TYR A 217 5.38 -10.11 10.70
C TYR A 217 6.71 -10.14 11.48
N ARG A 218 6.71 -10.71 12.68
CA ARG A 218 7.89 -10.93 13.55
C ARG A 218 9.03 -11.61 12.80
N SER A 219 8.72 -12.73 12.13
CA SER A 219 9.70 -13.56 11.40
C SER A 219 10.43 -12.81 10.28
N ARG A 220 9.89 -11.67 9.83
CA ARG A 220 10.46 -10.84 8.76
C ARG A 220 11.11 -9.58 9.28
N ILE A 221 10.43 -8.84 10.16
CA ILE A 221 10.92 -7.53 10.61
C ILE A 221 12.08 -7.67 11.60
N VAL A 222 12.03 -8.62 12.54
CA VAL A 222 13.06 -8.75 13.59
C VAL A 222 14.43 -9.05 12.99
N PRO A 223 14.59 -10.03 12.07
CA PRO A 223 15.89 -10.26 11.44
C PRO A 223 16.37 -9.07 10.60
N ALA A 224 15.46 -8.33 9.97
CA ALA A 224 15.81 -7.15 9.18
C ALA A 224 16.32 -6.00 10.06
N GLU A 225 15.63 -5.70 11.16
CA GLU A 225 16.04 -4.67 12.13
C GLU A 225 17.34 -5.05 12.87
N ALA A 226 17.54 -6.32 13.21
CA ALA A 226 18.70 -6.78 13.97
C ALA A 226 20.04 -6.54 13.24
N GLY A 227 20.03 -6.70 11.91
CA GLY A 227 21.21 -6.51 11.05
C GLY A 227 21.33 -5.13 10.40
N ALA A 228 20.40 -4.21 10.69
CA ALA A 228 20.32 -2.93 9.99
C ALA A 228 21.47 -1.99 10.38
N ALA A 229 22.04 -1.33 9.39
CA ALA A 229 22.93 -0.19 9.59
C ALA A 229 22.14 1.13 9.64
N VAL A 230 21.04 1.23 8.88
CA VAL A 230 20.19 2.42 8.79
C VAL A 230 18.73 2.02 8.79
N VAL A 231 17.93 2.74 9.58
CA VAL A 231 16.47 2.60 9.62
C VAL A 231 15.83 4.00 9.57
N ASP A 232 15.03 4.25 8.54
CA ASP A 232 14.27 5.49 8.37
C ASP A 232 12.78 5.22 8.47
N ARG A 233 12.03 6.04 9.23
CA ARG A 233 10.61 5.76 9.51
C ARG A 233 9.74 7.01 9.41
N ILE A 234 8.55 6.81 8.86
CA ILE A 234 7.43 7.75 8.94
C ILE A 234 6.32 7.12 9.79
N PRO A 235 6.39 7.24 11.13
CA PRO A 235 5.37 6.73 12.03
C PRO A 235 4.13 7.64 12.13
N LYS A 236 2.95 7.03 12.37
CA LYS A 236 1.72 7.75 12.76
C LYS A 236 1.54 7.90 14.28
N ARG A 237 2.35 7.19 15.06
CA ARG A 237 2.25 7.05 16.52
C ARG A 237 3.64 6.78 17.09
N LEU A 238 3.88 7.14 18.35
CA LEU A 238 5.11 6.75 19.03
C LEU A 238 5.31 5.23 18.91
N SER A 239 6.52 4.84 18.52
CA SER A 239 6.86 3.45 18.24
C SER A 239 6.56 2.56 19.44
N VAL A 240 6.27 1.30 19.15
CA VAL A 240 6.03 0.29 20.18
C VAL A 240 7.29 -0.05 20.97
N MET A 241 8.47 0.25 20.44
CA MET A 241 9.76 0.09 21.15
C MET A 241 9.80 0.90 22.45
N PHE A 242 9.05 2.00 22.52
CA PHE A 242 8.99 2.87 23.69
C PHE A 242 7.90 2.49 24.68
N LYS A 243 7.16 1.40 24.46
CA LYS A 243 6.10 0.96 25.36
C LYS A 243 6.64 -0.06 26.37
N GLY A 244 6.26 0.10 27.64
CA GLY A 244 6.50 -0.90 28.68
C GLY A 244 5.79 -2.22 28.36
N GLU A 245 6.25 -3.32 28.96
CA GLU A 245 5.62 -4.64 28.78
C GLU A 245 4.13 -4.61 29.17
N ALA A 246 3.80 -3.97 30.30
CA ALA A 246 2.43 -3.82 30.76
C ALA A 246 1.54 -3.12 29.71
N THR A 247 2.04 -2.05 29.09
CA THR A 247 1.32 -1.34 28.02
C THR A 247 1.15 -2.20 26.77
N VAL A 248 2.17 -2.97 26.38
CA VAL A 248 2.07 -3.89 25.23
C VAL A 248 1.02 -4.98 25.50
N ARG A 249 1.01 -5.54 26.72
CA ARG A 249 0.03 -6.54 27.15
C ARG A 249 -1.39 -5.97 27.16
N SER A 250 -1.57 -4.78 27.73
CA SER A 250 -2.84 -4.03 27.73
C SER A 250 -3.36 -3.80 26.30
N ILE A 251 -2.49 -3.38 25.37
CA ILE A 251 -2.84 -3.25 23.94
C ILE A 251 -3.30 -4.58 23.36
N ALA A 252 -2.57 -5.67 23.64
CA ALA A 252 -2.87 -6.98 23.11
C ALA A 252 -4.22 -7.52 23.62
N GLN A 253 -4.50 -7.36 24.91
CA GLN A 253 -5.77 -7.76 25.52
C GLN A 253 -6.96 -6.98 24.94
N GLN A 254 -6.83 -5.66 24.79
CA GLN A 254 -7.87 -4.83 24.16
C GLN A 254 -8.11 -5.21 22.69
N ARG A 255 -7.10 -5.73 21.98
CA ARG A 255 -7.23 -6.15 20.57
C ARG A 255 -7.82 -7.54 20.40
N PHE A 256 -7.33 -8.50 21.16
CA PHE A 256 -7.60 -9.92 20.92
C PHE A 256 -8.54 -10.54 21.95
N GLY A 257 -8.87 -9.81 23.02
CA GLY A 257 -9.60 -10.31 24.17
C GLY A 257 -8.68 -10.98 25.19
N ASP A 258 -9.13 -10.99 26.45
CA ASP A 258 -8.43 -11.67 27.54
C ASP A 258 -8.36 -13.18 27.29
N GLY A 259 -7.19 -13.77 27.58
CA GLY A 259 -6.93 -15.20 27.41
C GLY A 259 -6.68 -15.67 25.97
N SER A 260 -6.70 -14.78 24.97
CA SER A 260 -6.39 -15.15 23.59
C SER A 260 -4.92 -15.57 23.43
N PRO A 261 -4.61 -16.68 22.71
CA PRO A 261 -3.23 -17.10 22.45
C PRO A 261 -2.43 -16.05 21.68
N SER A 262 -3.11 -15.19 20.90
CA SER A 262 -2.48 -14.08 20.17
C SER A 262 -1.91 -12.99 21.10
N VAL A 263 -2.32 -12.93 22.38
CA VAL A 263 -1.75 -12.00 23.35
C VAL A 263 -0.28 -12.32 23.61
N ALA A 264 0.03 -13.60 23.84
CA ALA A 264 1.41 -14.03 24.10
C ALA A 264 2.32 -13.79 22.89
N GLU A 265 1.87 -14.16 21.69
CA GLU A 265 2.62 -13.92 20.44
C GLU A 265 2.86 -12.42 20.19
N TYR A 266 1.86 -11.58 20.45
CA TYR A 266 1.97 -10.14 20.28
C TYR A 266 2.97 -9.53 21.26
N VAL A 267 2.92 -9.93 22.54
CA VAL A 267 3.87 -9.47 23.56
C VAL A 267 5.28 -9.91 23.19
N GLU A 268 5.47 -11.19 22.84
CA GLU A 268 6.77 -11.76 22.48
C GLU A 268 7.38 -11.06 21.25
N GLU A 269 6.58 -10.78 20.21
CA GLU A 269 7.02 -9.99 19.05
C GLU A 269 7.56 -8.63 19.48
N HIS A 270 6.76 -7.89 20.24
CA HIS A 270 7.06 -6.51 20.59
C HIS A 270 8.26 -6.39 21.52
N GLU A 271 8.42 -7.35 22.44
CA GLU A 271 9.61 -7.44 23.27
C GLU A 271 10.87 -7.78 22.48
N ALA A 272 10.78 -8.74 21.56
CA ALA A 272 11.91 -9.11 20.69
C ALA A 272 12.34 -7.90 19.86
N ARG A 273 11.39 -7.21 19.23
CA ARG A 273 11.63 -5.98 18.48
C ARG A 273 12.26 -4.89 19.34
N ARG A 274 11.76 -4.68 20.57
CA ARG A 274 12.33 -3.69 21.50
C ARG A 274 13.78 -4.01 21.85
N ARG A 275 14.09 -5.28 22.18
CA ARG A 275 15.44 -5.73 22.48
C ARG A 275 16.38 -5.51 21.28
N GLU A 276 15.96 -5.92 20.09
CA GLU A 276 16.78 -5.74 18.88
C GLU A 276 16.97 -4.27 18.52
N PHE A 277 15.93 -3.43 18.63
CA PHE A 277 16.03 -2.01 18.34
C PHE A 277 17.06 -1.30 19.22
N PHE A 278 16.96 -1.45 20.55
CA PHE A 278 17.92 -0.82 21.46
C PHE A 278 19.31 -1.47 21.38
N GLY A 279 19.38 -2.78 21.16
CA GLY A 279 20.64 -3.48 20.89
C GLY A 279 21.33 -2.95 19.63
N ALA A 280 20.58 -2.72 18.55
CA ALA A 280 21.09 -2.17 17.30
C ALA A 280 21.53 -0.70 17.46
N LEU A 281 20.75 0.11 18.19
CA LEU A 281 21.17 1.48 18.55
C LEU A 281 22.49 1.46 19.34
N ALA A 282 22.63 0.59 20.32
CA ALA A 282 23.87 0.46 21.08
C ALA A 282 25.07 0.01 20.21
N ARG A 283 24.82 -0.75 19.13
CA ARG A 283 25.83 -1.14 18.13
C ARG A 283 26.14 -0.05 17.08
N GLY A 284 25.42 1.08 17.09
CA GLY A 284 25.67 2.20 16.18
C GLY A 284 24.72 2.28 14.97
N MET A 285 23.64 1.49 14.91
CA MET A 285 22.59 1.62 13.88
C MET A 285 22.06 3.06 13.85
N ARG A 286 22.02 3.71 12.69
CA ARG A 286 21.41 5.03 12.56
C ARG A 286 19.89 4.87 12.40
N CYS A 287 19.13 5.52 13.27
CA CYS A 287 17.68 5.52 13.17
C CYS A 287 17.17 6.95 13.06
N ARG A 288 16.31 7.22 12.06
CA ARG A 288 15.64 8.50 11.88
C ARG A 288 14.13 8.31 11.82
N GLU A 289 13.39 9.14 12.54
CA GLU A 289 11.92 9.15 12.47
C GLU A 289 11.39 10.55 12.16
N ILE A 290 10.35 10.65 11.34
CA ILE A 290 9.66 11.91 11.04
C ILE A 290 8.21 11.83 11.49
N TYR A 291 7.79 12.74 12.37
CA TYR A 291 6.41 12.84 12.84
C TYR A 291 5.75 14.13 12.34
N ASN A 292 4.45 14.05 12.03
CA ASN A 292 3.64 15.23 11.85
C ASN A 292 3.22 15.76 13.23
N GLN A 293 3.41 17.05 13.48
CA GLN A 293 3.16 17.67 14.78
C GLN A 293 1.70 17.50 15.23
N ALA A 294 0.75 17.82 14.35
CA ALA A 294 -0.67 17.77 14.68
C ALA A 294 -1.14 16.32 14.94
N GLU A 295 -0.66 15.36 14.15
CA GLU A 295 -0.96 13.95 14.36
C GLU A 295 -0.35 13.40 15.65
N LEU A 296 0.89 13.79 15.98
CA LEU A 296 1.57 13.36 17.20
C LEU A 296 0.86 13.93 18.44
N ILE A 297 0.54 15.22 18.45
CA ILE A 297 -0.24 15.85 19.54
C ILE A 297 -1.60 15.16 19.68
N SER A 298 -2.30 14.94 18.56
CA SER A 298 -3.59 14.24 18.57
C SER A 298 -3.47 12.82 19.15
N TYR A 299 -2.43 12.08 18.79
CA TYR A 299 -2.17 10.74 19.33
C TYR A 299 -1.92 10.76 20.84
N VAL A 300 -1.08 11.69 21.31
CA VAL A 300 -0.73 11.83 22.74
C VAL A 300 -1.97 12.21 23.55
N THR A 301 -2.71 13.25 23.13
CA THR A 301 -3.92 13.74 23.83
C THR A 301 -5.04 12.71 23.82
N SER A 302 -5.32 12.09 22.67
CA SER A 302 -6.43 11.13 22.55
C SER A 302 -6.13 9.79 23.22
N ARG A 303 -4.85 9.46 23.41
CA ARG A 303 -4.35 8.16 23.87
C ARG A 303 -4.80 6.97 23.01
N ARG A 304 -5.31 7.23 21.79
CA ARG A 304 -5.84 6.20 20.89
C ARG A 304 -4.73 5.48 20.14
N HIS A 305 -4.41 4.26 20.57
CA HIS A 305 -3.43 3.40 19.91
C HIS A 305 -4.00 2.64 18.70
N SER A 306 -5.32 2.47 18.60
CA SER A 306 -6.04 2.09 17.37
C SER A 306 -7.52 2.45 17.53
N ARG A 307 -8.37 2.10 16.56
CA ARG A 307 -9.83 2.33 16.68
C ARG A 307 -10.41 1.71 17.96
N SER A 308 -9.94 0.52 18.31
CA SER A 308 -10.37 -0.30 19.44
C SER A 308 -9.51 -0.17 20.70
N VAL A 309 -8.37 0.53 20.66
CA VAL A 309 -7.39 0.50 21.77
C VAL A 309 -7.15 1.91 22.31
N LEU A 310 -7.35 2.06 23.61
CA LEU A 310 -7.12 3.28 24.37
C LEU A 310 -6.08 3.01 25.46
N LEU A 311 -5.02 3.82 25.49
CA LEU A 311 -4.00 3.71 26.53
C LEU A 311 -4.44 4.46 27.78
N ALA A 312 -4.12 3.92 28.95
CA ALA A 312 -4.25 4.64 30.20
C ALA A 312 -3.30 5.85 30.23
N SER A 313 -3.61 6.88 31.02
CA SER A 313 -2.77 8.08 31.11
C SER A 313 -1.34 7.76 31.56
N GLY A 314 -1.18 6.89 32.56
CA GLY A 314 0.13 6.45 33.03
C GLY A 314 0.94 5.70 31.96
N GLU A 315 0.29 4.89 31.12
CA GLU A 315 0.95 4.18 30.01
C GLU A 315 1.44 5.14 28.93
N MET A 316 0.64 6.17 28.60
CA MET A 316 1.07 7.18 27.63
C MET A 316 2.21 8.03 28.19
N ARG A 317 2.16 8.42 29.47
CA ARG A 317 3.26 9.12 30.15
C ARG A 317 4.55 8.32 30.08
N ASP A 318 4.53 7.06 30.51
CA ASP A 318 5.70 6.16 30.45
C ASP A 318 6.22 6.03 29.00
N THR A 319 5.33 5.97 28.01
CA THR A 319 5.73 5.91 26.59
C THR A 319 6.46 7.19 26.15
N VAL A 320 5.93 8.37 26.49
CA VAL A 320 6.55 9.67 26.15
C VAL A 320 7.88 9.84 26.87
N GLU A 321 7.97 9.47 28.15
CA GLU A 321 9.20 9.56 28.95
C GLU A 321 10.30 8.63 28.42
N ARG A 322 9.97 7.38 28.06
CA ARG A 322 10.93 6.45 27.44
C ARG A 322 11.41 6.96 26.09
N TRP A 323 10.52 7.53 25.29
CA TRP A 323 10.89 8.11 24.00
C TRP A 323 11.85 9.29 24.17
N ARG A 324 11.54 10.20 25.11
CA ARG A 324 12.41 11.31 25.50
C ARG A 324 13.79 10.82 25.96
N GLN A 325 13.84 9.82 26.83
CA GLN A 325 15.09 9.23 27.32
C GLN A 325 15.92 8.66 26.18
N ALA A 326 15.30 7.96 25.22
CA ALA A 326 16.00 7.41 24.06
C ALA A 326 16.64 8.51 23.19
N ILE A 327 15.92 9.62 22.95
CA ILE A 327 16.43 10.79 22.20
C ILE A 327 17.65 11.41 22.89
N ALA A 328 17.59 11.50 24.22
CA ALA A 328 18.68 12.05 25.03
C ALA A 328 19.91 11.12 25.06
N MET A 329 19.69 9.81 25.16
CA MET A 329 20.73 8.81 25.37
C MET A 329 21.49 8.43 24.09
N TYR A 330 20.81 8.30 22.94
CA TYR A 330 21.40 7.73 21.74
C TYR A 330 21.69 8.82 20.68
N ASP A 331 22.98 9.05 20.38
CA ASP A 331 23.43 10.01 19.35
C ASP A 331 23.00 9.66 17.93
N ASN A 332 22.86 8.36 17.66
CA ASN A 332 22.44 7.77 16.41
C ASN A 332 20.92 7.62 16.27
N TYR A 333 20.13 8.01 17.28
CA TYR A 333 18.68 8.13 17.16
C TYR A 333 18.30 9.59 16.96
N LYS A 334 17.82 9.92 15.75
CA LYS A 334 17.39 11.26 15.37
C LYS A 334 15.91 11.27 15.05
N VAL A 335 15.27 12.39 15.30
CA VAL A 335 13.85 12.57 15.04
C VAL A 335 13.64 13.99 14.50
N ALA A 336 12.74 14.12 13.54
CA ALA A 336 12.25 15.40 13.06
C ALA A 336 10.74 15.52 13.29
N ILE A 337 10.29 16.72 13.67
CA ILE A 337 8.86 17.07 13.70
C ILE A 337 8.59 18.06 12.56
N THR A 338 7.57 17.78 11.77
CA THR A 338 7.14 18.63 10.66
C THR A 338 5.67 19.02 10.77
N THR A 339 5.30 20.15 10.17
CA THR A 339 3.90 20.53 9.94
C THR A 339 3.39 20.08 8.58
N ASP A 340 4.29 19.67 7.69
CA ASP A 340 3.93 19.19 6.35
C ASP A 340 3.11 17.89 6.44
N PRO A 341 2.15 17.69 5.53
CA PRO A 341 1.49 16.40 5.38
C PRO A 341 2.51 15.29 5.10
N LEU A 342 2.43 14.21 5.86
CA LEU A 342 3.29 13.04 5.66
C LEU A 342 2.62 12.02 4.75
N PRO A 343 3.39 11.22 3.99
CA PRO A 343 2.87 10.08 3.25
C PRO A 343 2.34 9.00 4.21
N PHE A 344 1.92 7.86 3.66
CA PHE A 344 1.51 6.72 4.46
C PHE A 344 2.66 6.21 5.36
N LYS A 345 2.30 5.44 6.39
CA LYS A 345 3.25 4.92 7.37
C LYS A 345 4.18 3.88 6.74
N TYR A 346 5.48 4.12 6.79
CA TYR A 346 6.48 3.12 6.39
C TYR A 346 7.75 3.11 7.26
N GLU A 347 8.51 2.04 7.10
CA GLU A 347 9.86 1.84 7.62
C GLU A 347 10.77 1.39 6.46
N LEU A 348 11.93 2.03 6.30
CA LEU A 348 12.94 1.73 5.30
C LEU A 348 14.20 1.22 6.00
N VAL A 349 14.56 -0.03 5.74
CA VAL A 349 15.74 -0.68 6.30
C VAL A 349 16.83 -0.80 5.25
N ASP A 350 18.00 -0.25 5.55
CA ASP A 350 19.22 -0.23 4.72
C ASP A 350 19.01 0.24 3.26
N GLY A 351 18.01 1.08 3.01
CA GLY A 351 17.67 1.53 1.66
C GLY A 351 17.23 0.41 0.72
N LYS A 352 16.85 -0.76 1.26
CA LYS A 352 16.59 -1.98 0.48
C LYS A 352 15.28 -2.67 0.83
N LEU A 353 14.78 -2.52 2.04
CA LEU A 353 13.53 -3.11 2.47
C LEU A 353 12.58 -2.01 2.93
N VAL A 354 11.49 -1.81 2.19
CA VAL A 354 10.40 -0.92 2.59
C VAL A 354 9.31 -1.76 3.25
N VAL A 355 8.85 -1.35 4.41
CA VAL A 355 7.79 -1.98 5.18
C VAL A 355 6.66 -0.98 5.34
N MET A 356 5.54 -1.24 4.70
CA MET A 356 4.35 -0.39 4.73
C MET A 356 3.36 -0.96 5.75
N HIS A 357 2.99 -0.16 6.76
CA HIS A 357 2.21 -0.63 7.91
C HIS A 357 0.73 -0.22 7.87
N GLU A 358 0.15 -0.14 6.67
CA GLU A 358 -1.27 0.15 6.54
C GLU A 358 -2.12 -1.09 6.84
N ALA A 359 -3.09 -0.89 7.72
CA ALA A 359 -4.10 -1.87 8.03
C ALA A 359 -5.05 -1.99 6.85
N ILE A 360 -5.03 -3.12 6.16
CA ILE A 360 -6.02 -3.45 5.13
C ILE A 360 -6.98 -4.49 5.69
N GLY A 361 -8.25 -4.14 5.92
CA GLY A 361 -9.30 -5.05 6.43
C GLY A 361 -10.27 -4.40 7.42
N VAL A 362 -11.51 -4.91 7.51
CA VAL A 362 -12.61 -4.35 8.33
C VAL A 362 -12.53 -4.81 9.81
N GLY A 363 -11.78 -5.88 10.11
CA GLY A 363 -11.56 -6.40 11.46
C GLY A 363 -10.14 -6.94 11.67
N ASP A 364 -9.68 -7.00 12.92
CA ASP A 364 -8.29 -7.38 13.27
C ASP A 364 -7.91 -8.82 12.88
N LEU A 365 -8.89 -9.72 12.66
CA LEU A 365 -8.69 -11.11 12.22
C LEU A 365 -8.40 -11.28 10.72
N GLN A 366 -8.83 -10.33 9.87
CA GLN A 366 -8.64 -10.37 8.41
C GLN A 366 -7.68 -9.26 7.94
N ARG A 367 -6.95 -8.67 8.89
CA ARG A 367 -6.15 -7.49 8.66
C ARG A 367 -4.79 -7.87 8.07
N LEU A 368 -4.44 -7.30 6.92
CA LEU A 368 -3.03 -7.25 6.52
C LEU A 368 -2.32 -6.28 7.48
N ASN A 369 -1.31 -6.80 8.18
CA ASN A 369 -0.54 -6.06 9.17
C ASN A 369 0.53 -5.19 8.52
N ALA A 370 1.17 -5.71 7.46
CA ALA A 370 2.19 -5.00 6.71
C ALA A 370 2.45 -5.61 5.33
N ILE A 371 3.08 -4.80 4.47
CA ILE A 371 3.59 -5.18 3.16
C ILE A 371 5.08 -4.87 3.13
N PHE A 372 5.89 -5.86 2.74
CA PHE A 372 7.35 -5.77 2.66
C PHE A 372 7.78 -5.75 1.20
N VAL A 373 8.50 -4.74 0.77
CA VAL A 373 9.08 -4.60 -0.57
C VAL A 373 10.60 -4.58 -0.45
N GLN A 374 11.25 -5.65 -0.88
CA GLN A 374 12.70 -5.77 -0.92
C GLN A 374 13.22 -5.42 -2.33
N SER A 375 13.77 -4.21 -2.48
CA SER A 375 14.30 -3.68 -3.73
C SER A 375 15.22 -2.50 -3.44
N ALA A 376 16.45 -2.53 -3.98
CA ALA A 376 17.36 -1.40 -3.89
C ALA A 376 16.86 -0.16 -4.65
N ARG A 377 16.15 -0.33 -5.77
CA ARG A 377 15.59 0.79 -6.55
C ARG A 377 14.49 1.51 -5.76
N ILE A 378 13.39 0.80 -5.49
CA ILE A 378 12.29 1.32 -4.65
C ILE A 378 12.81 1.88 -3.32
N GLY A 379 13.75 1.21 -2.66
CA GLY A 379 14.35 1.72 -1.44
C GLY A 379 15.10 3.05 -1.61
N ARG A 380 15.77 3.29 -2.75
CA ARG A 380 16.33 4.62 -3.09
C ARG A 380 15.27 5.67 -3.28
N ASP A 381 14.16 5.34 -3.93
CA ASP A 381 13.06 6.29 -4.17
C ASP A 381 12.43 6.73 -2.83
N PHE A 382 12.12 5.76 -1.96
CA PHE A 382 11.65 6.06 -0.59
C PHE A 382 12.70 6.82 0.24
N SER A 383 13.97 6.51 0.07
CA SER A 383 15.06 7.24 0.74
C SER A 383 15.10 8.70 0.26
N ALA A 384 14.96 8.96 -1.04
CA ALA A 384 14.95 10.30 -1.60
C ALA A 384 13.76 11.11 -1.07
N ASP A 385 12.56 10.51 -1.06
CA ASP A 385 11.37 11.13 -0.46
C ASP A 385 11.56 11.43 1.03
N PHE A 386 12.17 10.50 1.77
CA PHE A 386 12.48 10.69 3.18
C PHE A 386 13.42 11.88 3.39
N GLU A 387 14.52 11.99 2.63
CA GLU A 387 15.46 13.10 2.73
C GLU A 387 14.79 14.45 2.42
N ILE A 388 13.93 14.51 1.40
CA ILE A 388 13.21 15.76 1.06
C ILE A 388 12.37 16.24 2.26
N ILE A 389 11.67 15.33 2.94
CA ILE A 389 10.86 15.68 4.12
C ILE A 389 11.77 16.05 5.30
N TRP A 390 12.86 15.30 5.49
CA TRP A 390 13.83 15.54 6.55
C TRP A 390 14.49 16.92 6.44
N GLU A 391 14.88 17.31 5.23
CA GLU A 391 15.52 18.59 4.94
C GLU A 391 14.57 19.77 5.11
N ARG A 392 13.30 19.59 4.72
CA ARG A 392 12.23 20.60 4.89
C ARG A 392 11.75 20.77 6.32
N SER A 393 11.95 19.76 7.17
CA SER A 393 11.58 19.84 8.58
C SER A 393 12.37 20.95 9.29
N PRO A 394 11.73 21.79 10.13
CA PRO A 394 12.40 22.92 10.77
C PRO A 394 13.69 22.51 11.52
N PRO A 395 14.82 23.23 11.36
CA PRO A 395 16.10 22.86 11.96
C PRO A 395 16.07 22.69 13.49
N ASP A 396 15.29 23.52 14.19
CA ASP A 396 15.09 23.42 15.63
C ASP A 396 14.35 22.12 15.99
N ARG A 397 13.33 21.75 15.21
CA ARG A 397 12.49 20.55 15.38
C ARG A 397 13.13 19.24 14.90
N ARG A 398 14.34 19.28 14.35
CA ARG A 398 15.20 18.11 14.07
C ARG A 398 16.48 18.06 14.91
N SER A 399 16.75 19.12 15.68
CA SER A 399 17.85 19.16 16.64
C SER A 399 17.47 18.41 17.92
N ARG A 400 18.43 17.73 18.57
CA ARG A 400 18.17 17.07 19.86
C ARG A 400 17.61 18.05 20.90
N ALA A 401 18.23 19.23 21.03
CA ALA A 401 17.84 20.20 22.04
C ALA A 401 16.44 20.77 21.79
N GLY A 402 16.11 21.13 20.55
CA GLY A 402 14.78 21.61 20.21
C GLY A 402 13.70 20.54 20.34
N LEU A 403 14.02 19.29 20.01
CA LEU A 403 13.09 18.17 20.18
C LEU A 403 12.82 17.84 21.66
N LEU A 404 13.85 17.80 22.51
CA LEU A 404 13.66 17.57 23.95
C LEU A 404 12.80 18.68 24.57
N ARG A 405 13.05 19.94 24.18
CA ARG A 405 12.22 21.07 24.59
C ARG A 405 10.77 20.94 24.12
N PHE A 406 10.54 20.56 22.86
CA PHE A 406 9.18 20.26 22.36
C PHE A 406 8.48 19.20 23.21
N ILE A 407 9.17 18.12 23.55
CA ILE A 407 8.60 17.05 24.37
C ILE A 407 8.24 17.58 25.76
N ASP A 408 9.15 18.33 26.39
CA ASP A 408 8.99 18.83 27.76
C ASP A 408 7.91 19.91 27.87
N GLU A 409 7.82 20.81 26.89
CA GLU A 409 6.91 21.95 26.91
C GLU A 409 5.54 21.66 26.28
N GLU A 410 5.47 20.79 25.26
CA GLU A 410 4.24 20.56 24.50
C GLU A 410 3.64 19.16 24.70
N LEU A 411 4.43 18.10 24.94
CA LEU A 411 3.88 16.73 25.02
C LEU A 411 3.68 16.22 26.45
N ILE A 412 4.66 16.39 27.34
CA ILE A 412 4.54 15.95 28.75
C ILE A 412 3.33 16.59 29.45
N PRO A 413 3.00 17.88 29.27
CA PRO A 413 1.82 18.48 29.88
C PRO A 413 0.50 17.83 29.46
N LEU A 414 0.45 17.22 28.27
CA LEU A 414 -0.76 16.56 27.76
C LEU A 414 -1.01 15.18 28.38
N VAL A 415 -0.01 14.63 29.10
CA VAL A 415 -0.06 13.31 29.75
C VAL A 415 0.20 13.40 31.26
N SER A 416 0.26 14.63 31.78
CA SER A 416 0.49 14.96 33.20
C SER A 416 -0.76 14.82 34.06
#